data_AF-A0A060CHM9-F1
#
_entry.id   AF-A0A060CHM9-F1
#
_cell.length_a   1.000
_cell.length_b   1.000
_cell.length_c   1.000
_cell.angle_alpha   90.00
_cell.angle_beta   90.00
_cell.angle_gamma   90.00
#
_symmetry.space_group_name_H-M   'P 1'
#
loop_
_entity.id
_entity.type
_entity.pdbx_description
1 polymer ?
#
loop_
_entity_poly.entity_id
_entity_poly.type
_entity_poly.pdbx_seq_one_letter_code
_entity_poly.pdbx_strand_id
1 'polypeptide(L)'
;MEYWNGWFDHWGTPHIRRESDDAAKELDAILESGASVNLYMFHGGTNFGFYSGANQQEAYEPDVTSYDYDAPVSEEGDLTLKYFSFQSVLAKHGASPLQTLPPPLPRRAFGPLSLDGAQGLFHCLDALSTPVSSAVPL
;
A
#
# COMPACT_ATOMS: atom_id res chain seq x y z
N MET A 1 -0.20 -12.95 -12.86
CA MET A 1 0.89 -13.73 -12.23
C MET A 1 1.51 -12.83 -11.19
N GLU A 2 1.58 -13.28 -9.94
CA GLU A 2 1.86 -12.44 -8.78
C GLU A 2 2.73 -13.20 -7.78
N TYR A 3 3.87 -12.63 -7.40
CA TYR A 3 4.63 -13.06 -6.25
C TYR A 3 4.34 -12.09 -5.08
N TRP A 4 3.48 -12.54 -4.17
CA TRP A 4 3.06 -11.81 -2.98
C TRP A 4 4.19 -11.76 -1.95
N ASN A 5 4.96 -10.68 -2.02
CA ASN A 5 6.13 -10.45 -1.17
C ASN A 5 5.83 -9.60 0.08
N GLY A 6 4.56 -9.29 0.28
CA GLY A 6 3.93 -8.63 1.42
C GLY A 6 2.43 -8.89 1.37
N TRP A 7 1.61 -8.09 2.05
CA TRP A 7 0.15 -8.20 2.01
C TRP A 7 -0.52 -6.86 2.35
N PHE A 8 -1.81 -6.74 2.04
CA PHE A 8 -2.62 -5.55 2.36
C PHE A 8 -3.34 -5.70 3.70
N ASP A 9 -3.81 -4.59 4.29
CA ASP A 9 -4.44 -4.60 5.61
C ASP A 9 -5.93 -4.27 5.58
N HIS A 10 -6.63 -4.74 6.60
CA HIS A 10 -8.00 -4.36 6.91
C HIS A 10 -8.06 -3.43 8.12
N TRP A 11 -9.11 -2.61 8.20
CA TRP A 11 -9.35 -1.79 9.39
C TRP A 11 -9.56 -2.66 10.63
N GLY A 12 -8.84 -2.32 11.71
CA GLY A 12 -8.95 -3.01 13.00
C GLY A 12 -8.05 -4.25 13.14
N THR A 13 -7.27 -4.60 12.11
CA THR A 13 -6.27 -5.68 12.19
C THR A 13 -4.85 -5.12 12.40
N PRO A 14 -3.91 -5.92 12.93
CA PRO A 14 -2.50 -5.58 12.89
C PRO A 14 -2.01 -5.45 11.45
N HIS A 15 -1.09 -4.52 11.21
CA HIS A 15 -0.43 -4.37 9.91
C HIS A 15 0.40 -5.62 9.59
N ILE A 16 0.18 -6.18 8.40
CA ILE A 16 0.80 -7.42 7.94
C ILE A 16 2.18 -7.11 7.37
N ARG A 17 3.17 -7.87 7.81
CA ARG A 17 4.55 -7.78 7.31
C ARG A 17 5.07 -9.15 6.90
N ARG A 18 5.96 -9.14 5.92
CA ARG A 18 6.76 -10.29 5.50
C ARG A 18 8.23 -9.92 5.59
N GLU A 19 8.98 -10.69 6.37
CA GLU A 19 10.40 -10.44 6.57
C GLU A 19 11.18 -10.38 5.25
N SER A 20 12.11 -9.43 5.16
CA SER A 20 12.86 -9.16 3.93
C SER A 20 13.69 -10.37 3.46
N ASP A 21 14.27 -11.10 4.40
CA ASP A 21 15.11 -12.27 4.12
C ASP A 21 14.28 -13.45 3.62
N ASP A 22 13.08 -13.67 4.19
CA ASP A 22 12.16 -14.71 3.74
C ASP A 22 11.69 -14.43 2.31
N ALA A 23 11.28 -13.19 2.04
CA ALA A 23 10.85 -12.79 0.71
C ALA A 23 12.00 -12.91 -0.32
N ALA A 24 13.22 -12.51 0.04
CA ALA A 24 14.37 -12.58 -0.85
C ALA A 24 14.76 -14.03 -1.18
N LYS A 25 14.68 -14.92 -0.19
CA LYS A 25 14.94 -16.36 -0.39
C LYS A 25 13.94 -16.99 -1.37
N GLU A 26 12.67 -16.64 -1.27
CA GLU A 26 11.64 -17.14 -2.19
C GLU A 26 11.85 -16.60 -3.61
N LEU A 27 12.19 -15.30 -3.74
CA LEU A 27 12.55 -14.71 -5.03
C LEU A 27 13.75 -15.42 -5.67
N ASP A 28 14.78 -15.73 -4.88
CA ASP A 28 15.97 -16.46 -5.34
C ASP A 28 15.59 -17.85 -5.87
N ALA A 29 14.76 -18.59 -5.14
CA ALA A 29 14.28 -19.91 -5.55
C ALA A 29 13.46 -19.86 -6.86
N ILE A 30 12.61 -18.84 -7.03
CA ILE A 30 11.85 -18.65 -8.27
C ILE A 30 12.81 -18.45 -9.46
N LEU A 31 13.82 -17.59 -9.31
CA LEU A 31 14.78 -17.30 -10.37
C LEU A 31 15.73 -18.47 -10.65
N GLU A 32 16.17 -19.19 -9.62
CA GLU A 32 16.97 -20.42 -9.75
C GLU A 32 16.25 -21.51 -10.58
N SER A 33 14.92 -21.54 -10.55
CA SER A 33 14.12 -22.47 -11.36
C SER A 33 14.07 -22.11 -12.85
N GLY A 34 14.59 -20.94 -13.25
CA GLY A 34 14.48 -20.39 -14.60
C GLY A 34 13.11 -19.75 -14.90
N ALA A 35 12.26 -19.57 -13.89
CA ALA A 35 10.97 -18.92 -14.03
C ALA A 35 11.10 -17.40 -14.13
N SER A 36 10.14 -16.77 -14.81
CA SER A 36 9.93 -15.33 -14.75
C SER A 36 9.04 -14.97 -13.57
N VAL A 37 9.20 -13.76 -13.02
CA VAL A 37 8.50 -13.31 -11.81
C VAL A 37 7.94 -11.89 -11.98
N ASN A 38 6.81 -11.63 -11.33
CA ASN A 38 6.22 -10.30 -11.18
C ASN A 38 6.00 -10.01 -9.69
N LEU A 39 6.64 -8.98 -9.16
CA LEU A 39 6.60 -8.63 -7.74
C LEU A 39 5.30 -7.91 -7.42
N TYR A 40 4.45 -8.53 -6.61
CA TYR A 40 3.19 -7.94 -6.17
C TYR A 40 3.23 -7.66 -4.66
N MET A 41 3.24 -6.42 -4.19
CA MET A 41 3.54 -5.18 -4.94
C MET A 41 5.04 -4.90 -4.90
N PHE A 42 5.58 -4.23 -5.93
CA PHE A 42 6.92 -3.64 -5.87
C PHE A 42 6.89 -2.27 -5.17
N HIS A 43 5.88 -1.47 -5.49
CA HIS A 43 5.46 -0.25 -4.81
C HIS A 43 3.94 -0.28 -4.78
N GLY A 44 3.34 -0.24 -3.58
CA GLY A 44 1.89 -0.33 -3.46
C GLY A 44 1.20 1.04 -3.49
N GLY A 45 1.64 2.00 -2.67
CA GLY A 45 1.14 3.38 -2.68
C GLY A 45 -0.07 3.59 -1.77
N THR A 46 -1.10 4.29 -2.25
CA THR A 46 -2.23 4.73 -1.43
C THR A 46 -3.56 4.59 -2.16
N ASN A 47 -4.57 4.08 -1.47
CA ASN A 47 -5.97 4.08 -1.87
C ASN A 47 -6.63 5.43 -1.51
N PHE A 48 -6.41 6.48 -2.31
CA PHE A 48 -6.97 7.80 -2.01
C PHE A 48 -8.51 7.83 -2.06
N GLY A 49 -9.12 8.77 -1.33
CA GLY A 49 -10.56 9.00 -1.37
C GLY A 49 -11.36 7.75 -1.00
N PHE A 50 -12.22 7.30 -1.91
CA PHE A 50 -13.08 6.12 -1.73
C PHE A 50 -12.69 4.96 -2.68
N TYR A 51 -11.41 4.87 -3.05
CA TYR A 51 -10.91 3.81 -3.95
C TYR A 51 -10.50 2.51 -3.24
N SER A 52 -10.52 2.46 -1.90
CA SER A 52 -10.18 1.25 -1.15
C SER A 52 -11.16 0.11 -1.43
N GLY A 53 -10.63 -1.11 -1.49
CA GLY A 53 -11.42 -2.33 -1.61
C GLY A 53 -12.02 -2.79 -0.28
N ALA A 54 -12.54 -4.01 -0.32
CA ALA A 54 -12.94 -4.76 0.87
C ALA A 54 -13.00 -6.25 0.54
N ASN A 55 -12.84 -7.09 1.55
CA ASN A 55 -13.13 -8.51 1.49
C ASN A 55 -14.43 -8.85 2.23
N GLN A 56 -14.96 -10.03 1.92
CA GLN A 56 -16.10 -10.62 2.61
C GLN A 56 -15.77 -12.09 2.88
N GLN A 57 -15.32 -12.35 4.11
CA GLN A 57 -15.14 -13.71 4.62
C GLN A 57 -16.27 -14.01 5.60
N GLU A 58 -15.98 -14.04 6.91
CA GLU A 58 -17.01 -14.16 7.95
C GLU A 58 -17.77 -12.85 8.17
N ALA A 59 -17.10 -11.71 7.93
CA ALA A 59 -17.65 -10.37 8.02
C ALA A 59 -17.14 -9.48 6.87
N TYR A 60 -17.70 -8.28 6.76
CA TYR A 60 -17.21 -7.24 5.85
C TYR A 60 -15.89 -6.67 6.39
N GLU A 61 -14.84 -6.74 5.59
CA GLU A 61 -13.48 -6.39 5.95
C GLU A 61 -12.99 -5.27 5.03
N PRO A 62 -13.21 -3.98 5.38
CA PRO A 62 -12.79 -2.87 4.53
C PRO A 62 -11.27 -2.71 4.58
N ASP A 63 -10.66 -2.53 3.41
CA ASP A 63 -9.23 -2.30 3.30
C ASP A 63 -8.87 -0.90 3.83
N VAL A 64 -7.66 -0.77 4.38
CA VAL A 64 -7.18 0.53 4.84
C VAL A 64 -6.80 1.45 3.68
N THR A 65 -6.67 2.76 3.98
CA THR A 65 -6.25 3.76 2.99
C THR A 65 -4.82 3.54 2.51
N SER A 66 -3.90 3.17 3.42
CA SER A 66 -2.54 2.82 3.05
C SER A 66 -2.54 1.57 2.18
N TYR A 67 -1.80 1.61 1.09
CA TYR A 67 -1.50 0.42 0.29
C TYR A 67 0.01 0.16 0.30
N ASP A 68 0.68 0.44 1.43
CA ASP A 68 2.12 0.20 1.62
C ASP A 68 2.52 -1.24 1.28
N TYR A 69 1.64 -2.19 1.64
CA TYR A 69 1.74 -3.62 1.32
C TYR A 69 2.96 -4.31 1.95
N ASP A 70 3.73 -3.63 2.82
CA ASP A 70 5.09 -4.02 3.20
C ASP A 70 5.96 -4.27 1.96
N ALA A 71 5.79 -3.45 0.92
CA ALA A 71 6.47 -3.60 -0.36
C ALA A 71 7.97 -3.22 -0.30
N PRO A 72 8.78 -3.60 -1.31
CA PRO A 72 10.15 -3.13 -1.45
C PRO A 72 10.27 -1.59 -1.45
N VAL A 73 9.29 -0.90 -2.02
CA VAL A 73 9.17 0.55 -1.97
C VAL A 73 7.94 0.93 -1.15
N SER A 74 8.15 1.68 -0.07
CA SER A 74 7.08 2.06 0.87
C SER A 74 5.99 2.91 0.22
N GLU A 75 4.88 3.13 0.93
CA GLU A 75 3.79 4.03 0.50
C GLU A 75 4.28 5.40 0.02
N GLU A 76 5.23 6.02 0.74
CA GLU A 76 5.79 7.33 0.39
C GLU A 76 6.98 7.29 -0.59
N GLY A 77 7.37 6.10 -1.06
CA GLY A 77 8.43 5.94 -2.06
C GLY A 77 9.83 5.67 -1.48
N ASP A 78 9.97 5.37 -0.19
CA ASP A 78 11.26 5.03 0.40
C ASP A 78 11.70 3.61 0.01
N LEU A 79 12.99 3.45 -0.26
CA LEU A 79 13.59 2.13 -0.50
C LEU A 79 13.78 1.40 0.83
N THR A 80 13.11 0.27 1.01
CA THR A 80 13.15 -0.50 2.25
C THR A 80 14.31 -1.50 2.27
N LEU A 81 14.53 -2.17 3.41
CA LEU A 81 15.48 -3.29 3.48
C LEU A 81 15.15 -4.37 2.42
N LYS A 82 13.87 -4.63 2.19
CA LYS A 82 13.39 -5.60 1.19
C LYS A 82 13.81 -5.23 -0.23
N TYR A 83 13.82 -3.94 -0.58
CA TYR A 83 14.38 -3.48 -1.86
C TYR A 83 15.85 -3.88 -2.03
N PHE A 84 16.68 -3.64 -1.02
CA PHE A 84 18.11 -3.95 -1.10
C PHE A 84 18.38 -5.46 -1.09
N SER A 85 17.58 -6.24 -0.36
CA SER A 85 17.64 -7.71 -0.41
C SER A 85 17.27 -8.24 -1.79
N PHE A 86 16.20 -7.70 -2.42
CA PHE A 86 15.80 -8.09 -3.77
C PHE A 86 16.82 -7.68 -4.82
N GLN A 87 17.39 -6.48 -4.71
CA GLN A 87 18.47 -6.02 -5.59
C GLN A 87 19.67 -6.97 -5.54
N SER A 88 20.04 -7.46 -4.36
CA SER A 88 21.12 -8.44 -4.19
C SER A 88 20.82 -9.77 -4.88
N VAL A 89 19.59 -10.29 -4.74
CA VAL A 89 19.14 -11.51 -5.43
C VAL A 89 19.14 -11.33 -6.94
N LEU A 90 18.57 -10.23 -7.44
CA LEU A 90 18.55 -9.95 -8.88
C LEU A 90 19.98 -9.84 -9.44
N ALA A 91 20.91 -9.23 -8.70
CA ALA A 91 22.32 -9.15 -9.11
C ALA A 91 23.00 -10.52 -9.19
N LYS A 92 22.70 -11.44 -8.25
CA LYS A 92 23.13 -12.85 -8.32
C LYS A 92 22.64 -13.53 -9.61
N HIS A 93 21.46 -13.16 -10.10
CA HIS A 93 20.85 -13.69 -11.32
C HIS A 93 21.14 -12.87 -12.59
N GLY A 94 22.17 -12.02 -12.57
CA GLY A 94 22.69 -11.34 -13.75
C GLY A 94 22.05 -9.98 -14.06
N ALA A 95 21.15 -9.48 -13.21
CA ALA A 95 20.70 -8.09 -13.32
C ALA A 95 21.84 -7.13 -12.92
N SER A 96 22.00 -6.04 -13.65
CA SER A 96 22.92 -4.97 -13.24
C SER A 96 22.18 -3.96 -12.37
N PRO A 97 22.59 -3.73 -11.11
CA PRO A 97 21.96 -2.73 -10.27
C PRO A 97 22.17 -1.33 -10.84
N LEU A 98 21.24 -0.42 -10.52
CA LEU A 98 21.38 0.99 -10.88
C LEU A 98 22.63 1.57 -10.22
N GLN A 99 23.41 2.32 -10.99
CA GLN A 99 24.63 2.98 -10.48
C GLN A 99 24.30 4.11 -9.51
N THR A 100 23.13 4.74 -9.66
CA THR A 100 22.66 5.83 -8.80
C THR A 100 21.20 5.62 -8.46
N LEU A 101 20.87 5.78 -7.18
CA LEU A 101 19.51 5.77 -6.66
C LEU A 101 19.05 7.22 -6.43
N PRO A 102 17.74 7.50 -6.60
CA PRO A 102 17.21 8.81 -6.23
C PRO A 102 17.46 9.06 -4.72
N PRO A 103 17.75 10.31 -4.33
CA PRO A 103 17.87 10.64 -2.92
C PRO A 103 16.52 10.48 -2.22
N PRO A 104 16.49 10.22 -0.90
CA PRO A 104 15.26 10.19 -0.13
C PRO A 104 14.46 11.50 -0.28
N LEU A 105 13.14 11.40 -0.34
CA LEU A 105 12.27 12.56 -0.43
C LEU A 105 12.28 13.35 0.89
N PRO A 106 12.32 14.69 0.85
CA PRO A 106 12.31 15.50 2.06
C PRO A 106 10.96 15.39 2.77
N ARG A 107 11.01 15.13 4.08
CA ARG A 107 9.84 15.12 4.97
C ARG A 107 9.84 16.33 5.88
N ARG A 108 8.66 16.85 6.20
CA ARG A 108 8.49 17.99 7.10
C ARG A 108 7.38 17.73 8.10
N ALA A 109 7.71 17.86 9.38
CA ALA A 109 6.71 18.00 10.43
C ALA A 109 6.26 19.46 10.47
N PHE A 110 5.04 19.75 10.01
CA PHE A 110 4.50 21.12 9.95
C PHE A 110 4.08 21.67 11.33
N GLY A 111 3.99 20.81 12.35
CA GLY A 111 3.54 21.19 13.69
C GLY A 111 2.01 21.18 13.82
N PRO A 112 1.49 21.51 15.02
CA PRO A 112 0.06 21.50 15.29
C PRO A 112 -0.66 22.59 14.51
N LEU A 113 -1.86 22.27 14.02
CA LEU A 113 -2.79 23.19 13.38
C LEU A 113 -4.06 23.31 14.22
N SER A 114 -4.46 24.53 14.58
CA SER A 114 -5.75 24.79 15.21
C SER A 114 -6.82 25.00 14.14
N LEU A 115 -7.96 24.30 14.28
CA LEU A 115 -9.14 24.49 13.46
C LEU A 115 -10.06 25.51 14.17
N ASP A 116 -10.46 26.57 13.47
CA ASP A 116 -11.26 27.68 13.99
C ASP A 116 -12.74 27.62 13.58
N GLY A 117 -13.12 26.62 12.78
CA GLY A 117 -14.49 26.43 12.31
C GLY A 117 -14.88 24.96 12.21
N ALA A 118 -16.16 24.70 12.47
CA ALA A 118 -16.81 23.42 12.25
C ALA A 118 -18.30 23.63 11.93
N GLN A 119 -18.89 22.73 11.16
CA GLN A 119 -20.33 22.69 10.92
C GLN A 119 -20.81 21.24 10.94
N GLY A 120 -22.01 21.01 11.47
CA GLY A 120 -22.60 19.68 11.47
C GLY A 120 -23.04 19.27 10.06
N LEU A 121 -22.77 18.02 9.67
CA LEU A 121 -23.13 17.49 8.35
C LEU A 121 -24.60 17.76 7.99
N PHE A 122 -25.52 17.55 8.94
CA PHE A 122 -26.95 17.71 8.72
C PHE A 122 -27.41 19.17 8.54
N HIS A 123 -26.59 20.17 8.91
CA HIS A 123 -26.86 21.57 8.62
C HIS A 123 -26.34 22.01 7.23
N CYS A 124 -25.60 21.13 6.55
CA CYS A 124 -25.00 21.40 5.25
C CYS A 124 -25.66 20.62 4.11
N LEU A 125 -26.76 19.89 4.35
CA LEU A 125 -27.35 18.99 3.34
C LEU A 125 -27.73 19.73 2.05
N ASP A 126 -28.33 20.92 2.16
CA ASP A 126 -28.71 21.76 1.01
C ASP A 126 -27.52 22.16 0.12
N ALA A 127 -26.31 22.17 0.68
CA ALA A 127 -25.09 22.48 -0.05
C ALA A 127 -24.35 21.23 -0.56
N LEU A 128 -24.56 20.06 0.07
CA LEU A 128 -23.80 18.83 -0.19
C LEU A 128 -24.55 17.82 -1.06
N SER A 129 -25.88 17.91 -1.15
CA SER A 129 -26.68 16.92 -1.87
C SER A 129 -28.06 17.47 -2.28
N THR A 130 -28.79 16.68 -3.07
CA THR A 130 -30.19 16.92 -3.42
C THR A 130 -31.04 15.75 -2.89
N PRO A 131 -32.11 16.00 -2.12
CA PRO A 131 -32.92 14.93 -1.58
C PRO A 131 -33.66 14.17 -2.68
N VAL A 132 -33.75 12.83 -2.52
CA VAL A 132 -34.54 11.95 -3.38
C VAL A 132 -35.60 11.26 -2.53
N SER A 133 -36.87 11.35 -2.93
CA SER A 133 -38.00 10.71 -2.23
C SER A 133 -38.37 9.38 -2.88
N SER A 134 -38.49 8.34 -2.06
CA SER A 134 -38.93 7.00 -2.47
C SER A 134 -39.76 6.39 -1.34
N ALA A 135 -40.70 5.50 -1.68
CA ALA A 135 -41.50 4.76 -0.70
C ALA A 135 -40.69 3.68 0.05
N VAL A 136 -39.53 3.29 -0.51
CA VAL A 136 -38.56 2.35 0.06
C VAL A 136 -37.15 2.94 -0.01
N PRO A 137 -36.22 2.54 0.87
CA PRO A 137 -34.81 2.87 0.71
C PRO A 137 -34.32 2.47 -0.69
N LEU A 138 -33.60 3.38 -1.36
CA LEU A 138 -32.97 3.12 -2.65
C LEU A 138 -31.68 2.30 -2.47
#